data_AF-A0A4Q7KGT3-F1
#
_entry.id   AF-A0A4Q7KGT3-F1
#
_cell.length_a   1.000
_cell.length_b   1.000
_cell.length_c   1.000
_cell.angle_alpha   90.00
_cell.angle_beta   90.00
_cell.angle_gamma   90.00
#
_symmetry.space_group_name_H-M   'P 1'
#
loop_
_entity.id
_entity.type
_entity.pdbx_description
1 polymer ?
#
loop_
_entity_poly.entity_id
_entity_poly.type
_entity_poly.pdbx_seq_one_letter_code
_entity_poly.pdbx_strand_id
1 'polypeptide(L)' 'MKIVTEVVGIVLLVQGIGGAISKIVDGSKSWFLTRHVLPEGLQIPASVIMVLIGVALLWSIRDRQRT' A
#
# COMPACT_ATOMS: atom_id res chain seq x y z
N MET A 1 13.58 13.38 -7.47
CA MET A 1 13.04 12.00 -7.40
C MET A 1 12.70 11.55 -5.98
N LYS A 2 13.43 11.97 -4.93
CA LYS A 2 13.16 11.57 -3.54
C LYS A 2 11.71 11.76 -3.06
N ILE A 3 11.12 12.93 -3.33
CA ILE A 3 9.72 13.24 -2.98
C ILE A 3 8.74 12.27 -3.64
N VAL A 4 8.98 11.90 -4.91
CA VAL A 4 8.11 10.97 -5.63
C VAL A 4 8.15 9.58 -4.97
N THR A 5 9.33 9.07 -4.63
CA THR A 5 9.47 7.77 -3.96
C THR A 5 8.83 7.77 -2.57
N GLU A 6 8.92 8.88 -1.84
CA GLU A 6 8.29 9.05 -0.53
C GLU A 6 6.76 9.05 -0.64
N VAL A 7 6.22 9.82 -1.58
CA VAL A 7 4.78 9.85 -1.88
C VAL A 7 4.30 8.46 -2.30
N VAL A 8 5.02 7.76 -3.18
CA VAL A 8 4.68 6.39 -3.60
C VAL A 8 4.68 5.44 -2.40
N GLY A 9 5.68 5.52 -1.52
CA GLY A 9 5.74 4.70 -0.30
C GLY A 9 4.54 4.94 0.62
N ILE A 10 4.17 6.20 0.84
CA ILE A 10 3.00 6.57 1.65
C ILE A 10 1.70 6.07 1.00
N VAL A 11 1.54 6.28 -0.31
CA VAL A 11 0.36 5.81 -1.05
C VAL A 11 0.23 4.29 -0.94
N LEU A 12 1.33 3.53 -1.07
CA LEU A 12 1.31 2.07 -0.92
C LEU A 12 0.89 1.64 0.50
N LEU A 13 1.32 2.34 1.54
CA LEU A 13 0.87 2.07 2.91
C LEU A 13 -0.62 2.34 3.08
N VAL A 14 -1.11 3.51 2.64
CA VAL A 14 -2.53 3.88 2.74
C VAL A 14 -3.40 2.92 1.94
N GLN A 15 -2.97 2.56 0.72
CA GLN A 15 -3.68 1.62 -0.15
C GLN A 15 -3.70 0.21 0.43
N GLY A 16 -2.56 -0.27 0.95
CA GLY A 16 -2.45 -1.60 1.52
C GLY A 16 -3.27 -1.74 2.81
N ILE A 17 -3.05 -0.85 3.78
CA ILE A 17 -3.75 -0.86 5.08
C ILE A 17 -5.23 -0.58 4.89
N GLY A 18 -5.57 0.51 4.18
CA GLY A 18 -6.95 0.90 3.95
C GLY A 18 -7.72 -0.11 3.12
N GLY A 19 -7.08 -0.73 2.11
CA GLY A 19 -7.70 -1.78 1.30
C GLY A 19 -8.00 -3.04 2.11
N ALA A 20 -7.09 -3.45 2.99
CA ALA A 20 -7.29 -4.58 3.89
C ALA A 20 -8.42 -4.31 4.89
N ILE A 21 -8.37 -3.17 5.59
CA ILE A 21 -9.43 -2.76 6.53
C ILE A 21 -10.77 -2.66 5.81
N SER A 22 -10.80 -2.03 4.63
CA SER A 22 -12.01 -1.90 3.85
C SER A 22 -12.60 -3.26 3.53
N LYS A 23 -11.84 -4.24 3.02
CA LYS A 23 -12.39 -5.59 2.76
C LYS A 23 -12.95 -6.28 4.01
N ILE A 24 -12.36 -6.03 5.19
CA ILE A 24 -12.80 -6.62 6.46
C ILE A 24 -14.06 -5.94 7.00
N VAL A 25 -14.13 -4.60 6.94
CA VAL A 25 -15.19 -3.79 7.56
C VAL A 25 -16.36 -3.57 6.61
N ASP A 26 -16.11 -3.45 5.32
CA ASP A 26 -17.11 -3.12 4.31
C ASP A 26 -16.89 -3.90 3.00
N GLY A 27 -17.95 -4.58 2.55
CA GLY A 27 -18.00 -5.29 1.28
C GLY A 27 -18.07 -4.38 0.05
N SER A 28 -18.30 -3.07 0.21
CA SER A 28 -18.63 -2.13 -0.88
C SER A 28 -17.42 -1.60 -1.68
N LYS A 29 -17.67 -1.15 -2.92
CA LYS A 29 -16.64 -0.55 -3.79
C LYS A 29 -16.05 0.70 -3.13
N SER A 30 -14.76 0.66 -2.86
CA SER A 30 -13.97 1.76 -2.31
C SER A 30 -12.78 2.04 -3.24
N TRP A 31 -12.21 3.25 -3.20
CA TRP A 31 -11.14 3.74 -4.10
C TRP A 31 -9.83 2.93 -4.07
N PHE A 32 -9.75 1.91 -3.23
CA PHE A 32 -8.61 1.02 -3.14
C PHE A 32 -8.39 0.26 -4.44
N LEU A 33 -7.15 0.29 -4.93
CA LEU A 33 -6.79 -0.28 -6.21
C LEU A 33 -7.07 -1.79 -6.24
N THR A 34 -6.70 -2.51 -5.17
CA THR A 34 -6.88 -3.96 -5.06
C THR A 34 -8.33 -4.39 -5.28
N ARG A 35 -9.30 -3.58 -4.88
CA ARG A 35 -10.74 -3.84 -5.06
C ARG A 35 -11.22 -3.75 -6.50
N HIS A 36 -10.52 -2.98 -7.34
CA HIS A 36 -10.90 -2.74 -8.72
C HIS A 36 -10.20 -3.68 -9.70
N VAL A 37 -8.95 -4.06 -9.40
CA VAL A 37 -8.13 -4.87 -10.33
C VAL A 37 -7.94 -6.32 -9.91
N LEU A 38 -8.15 -6.68 -8.65
CA LEU A 38 -7.90 -8.04 -8.16
C LEU A 38 -9.18 -8.78 -7.79
N PRO A 39 -9.25 -10.10 -8.09
CA PRO A 39 -10.31 -10.96 -7.61
C PRO A 39 -10.29 -11.06 -6.08
N GLU A 40 -11.44 -11.32 -5.47
CA GLU A 40 -11.62 -11.18 -4.02
C GLU A 40 -10.60 -11.93 -3.16
N GLY A 41 -10.24 -13.15 -3.55
CA GLY A 41 -9.26 -13.97 -2.82
C GLY A 41 -7.83 -13.40 -2.81
N LEU A 42 -7.50 -12.50 -3.74
CA LEU A 42 -6.19 -11.87 -3.84
C LEU A 42 -6.12 -10.46 -3.22
N GLN A 43 -7.25 -9.89 -2.80
CA GLN A 43 -7.30 -8.51 -2.31
C GLN A 43 -6.50 -8.33 -1.01
N ILE A 44 -6.65 -9.23 -0.04
CA ILE A 44 -5.90 -9.17 1.22
C ILE A 44 -4.40 -9.47 1.02
N PRO A 45 -4.00 -10.57 0.34
CA PRO A 45 -2.59 -10.82 0.06
C PRO A 45 -1.90 -9.66 -0.66
N ALA A 46 -2.54 -9.08 -1.68
CA ALA A 46 -2.00 -7.94 -2.40
C ALA A 46 -1.87 -6.70 -1.51
N SER A 47 -2.86 -6.42 -0.66
CA SER A 47 -2.79 -5.35 0.33
C SER A 47 -1.58 -5.53 1.27
N VAL A 48 -1.33 -6.75 1.77
CA VAL A 48 -0.14 -7.04 2.59
C VAL A 48 1.15 -6.76 1.83
N ILE A 49 1.25 -7.24 0.58
CA ILE A 49 2.42 -7.00 -0.28
C ILE A 49 2.65 -5.50 -0.49
N MET A 50 1.58 -4.73 -0.75
CA MET A 50 1.69 -3.27 -0.90
C MET A 50 2.23 -2.60 0.36
N VAL A 51 1.77 -3.02 1.55
CA VAL A 51 2.32 -2.51 2.82
C VAL A 51 3.82 -2.81 2.93
N LEU A 52 4.22 -4.06 2.68
CA LEU A 52 5.63 -4.46 2.77
C LEU A 52 6.52 -3.65 1.83
N ILE A 53 6.09 -3.43 0.59
CA ILE A 53 6.81 -2.61 -0.39
C ILE A 53 6.86 -1.15 0.07
N GLY A 54 5.75 -0.59 0.55
CA GLY A 54 5.68 0.78 1.06
C GLY A 54 6.65 1.00 2.23
N VAL A 55 6.67 0.09 3.20
CA VAL A 55 7.64 0.12 4.32
C VAL A 55 9.08 0.04 3.80
N ALA A 56 9.38 -0.90 2.91
CA ALA A 56 10.73 -1.08 2.38
C ALA A 56 11.22 0.18 1.62
N LEU A 57 10.35 0.83 0.85
CA LEU A 57 10.68 2.07 0.15
C LEU A 57 10.97 3.22 1.12
N LEU A 58 10.10 3.43 2.11
CA LEU A 58 10.31 4.49 3.10
C LEU A 58 11.56 4.25 3.95
N TRP A 59 11.84 2.99 4.30
CA TRP A 59 13.07 2.63 5.00
C TRP A 59 14.30 2.89 4.12
N SER A 60 14.28 2.53 2.85
CA SER A 60 15.40 2.81 1.93
C SER A 60 15.65 4.31 1.77
N ILE A 61 14.60 5.13 1.73
CA ILE A 61 14.74 6.60 1.71
C ILE A 61 15.37 7.11 3.00
N ARG A 62 14.91 6.61 4.16
CA ARG A 62 15.44 6.97 5.48
C ARG A 62 16.94 6.67 5.58
N ASP A 63 17.38 5.52 5.06
CA ASP A 63 18.77 5.08 5.10
C ASP A 63 19.68 5.99 4.24
N ARG A 64 19.23 6.35 3.04
CA ARG A 64 19.90 7.33 2.16
C ARG A 64 19.92 8.78 2.69
N GLN A 65 19.27 9.06 3.82
CA GLN A 65 19.35 10.35 4.49
C GLN A 65 20.33 10.35 5.66
N ARG A 66 20.85 9.18 6.03
CA ARG A 66 21.81 9.02 7.13
C ARG A 66 23.26 8.93 6.65
N THR A 67 23.48 8.68 5.36
CA THR A 67 24.78 8.77 4.66
C THR A 67 24.98 10.14 4.04
#